data_AF-A0A947BYD1-F1
#
_entry.id   AF-A0A947BYD1-F1
#
_cell.length_a   1.000
_cell.length_b   1.000
_cell.length_c   1.000
_cell.angle_alpha   90.00
_cell.angle_beta   90.00
_cell.angle_gamma   90.00
#
_symmetry.space_group_name_H-M   'P 1'
#
loop_
_entity.id
_entity.type
_entity.pdbx_description
1 polymer ?
#
loop_
_entity_poly.entity_id
_entity_poly.type
_entity_poly.pdbx_seq_one_letter_code
_entity_poly.pdbx_strand_id
1 'polypeptide(L)'
;MSQSRITRRRAVAALAGGGAVGLVAGCADNGAGSGQNKPEPLQLNLDDPIDLAYARQKVIGSVAEEEIHSFLRFHFYGQVPGEKARPLFSMNNYIVDQWTPVERGTYRLRHWEVGYYCAFDTDEPIETWLNPYTKEELEVFQFVLGPIEREYSPDSVLAPGLAPIPLTSHVMGPRFYVATEAISQVPNLFQPEEWPQRSSGKMANWVSLQTISALMEDIVNPELTSAPSNIHLQNFISWGSWMQMGGRPGGTMARAYGTEIDGFDALPKHVRDGFKKYTPEIFETATWDVTRFDEFDYLKLMQERRAKGEA
;
A
#
# COMPACT_ATOMS: atom_id res chain seq x y z
N MET A 1 -7.15 -36.19 -8.44
CA MET A 1 -6.87 -36.52 -7.03
C MET A 1 -5.39 -36.28 -6.74
N SER A 2 -5.06 -35.25 -5.97
CA SER A 2 -3.94 -35.22 -5.02
C SER A 2 -3.86 -33.80 -4.47
N GLN A 3 -4.31 -33.63 -3.22
CA GLN A 3 -4.14 -32.40 -2.45
C GLN A 3 -2.73 -32.40 -1.86
N SER A 4 -1.90 -31.41 -2.16
CA SER A 4 -0.67 -31.17 -1.41
C SER A 4 -0.93 -30.18 -0.28
N ARG A 5 -0.97 -30.69 0.96
CA ARG A 5 -0.94 -29.90 2.19
C ARG A 5 0.48 -29.34 2.40
N ILE A 6 0.63 -28.03 2.35
CA ILE A 6 1.87 -27.34 2.73
C ILE A 6 1.93 -27.32 4.26
N THR A 7 2.91 -28.03 4.84
CA THR A 7 3.13 -28.06 6.29
C THR A 7 4.22 -27.05 6.64
N ARG A 8 3.92 -26.16 7.60
CA ARG A 8 4.87 -25.19 8.18
C ARG A 8 6.03 -25.93 8.85
N ARG A 9 7.27 -25.66 8.46
CA ARG A 9 8.46 -25.75 9.33
C ARG A 9 9.58 -24.86 8.79
N ARG A 10 9.88 -23.80 9.55
CA ARG A 10 11.18 -23.13 9.56
C ARG A 10 12.19 -24.07 10.22
N ALA A 11 13.37 -24.22 9.64
CA ALA A 11 14.63 -24.30 10.38
C ALA A 11 15.82 -24.12 9.41
N VAL A 12 16.74 -23.27 9.85
CA VAL A 12 17.92 -22.74 9.17
C VAL A 12 19.11 -23.70 9.27
N ALA A 13 19.89 -23.69 8.19
CA ALA A 13 21.33 -23.95 8.02
C ALA A 13 22.02 -25.15 8.71
N ALA A 14 22.68 -25.90 7.84
CA ALA A 14 23.71 -26.88 8.12
C ALA A 14 24.98 -26.23 8.74
N LEU A 15 25.60 -26.96 9.66
CA LEU A 15 27.05 -26.92 9.88
C LEU A 15 27.58 -28.35 9.83
N ALA A 16 28.56 -28.53 8.95
CA ALA A 16 29.31 -29.75 8.74
C ALA A 16 30.37 -29.95 9.84
N GLY A 17 30.74 -31.21 10.09
CA GLY A 17 31.98 -31.55 10.82
C GLY A 17 31.87 -32.90 11.54
N GLY A 18 32.48 -33.94 10.96
CA GLY A 18 32.44 -35.31 11.47
C GLY A 18 33.34 -35.59 12.67
N GLY A 19 33.00 -36.65 13.39
CA GLY A 19 33.80 -37.25 14.46
C GLY A 19 32.97 -38.27 15.25
N ALA A 20 33.31 -39.55 15.14
CA ALA A 20 32.60 -40.66 15.80
C ALA A 20 33.12 -40.95 17.21
N VAL A 21 32.29 -41.69 17.97
CA VAL A 21 32.57 -42.56 19.16
C VAL A 21 32.06 -42.05 20.52
N GLY A 22 31.16 -42.83 21.14
CA GLY A 22 31.18 -43.08 22.60
C GLY A 22 29.88 -42.89 23.40
N LEU A 23 29.25 -44.01 23.76
CA LEU A 23 28.20 -44.25 24.78
C LEU A 23 28.15 -43.30 25.99
N VAL A 24 26.93 -42.89 26.42
CA VAL A 24 26.32 -43.17 27.74
C VAL A 24 24.80 -42.93 27.65
N ALA A 25 24.02 -43.93 28.01
CA ALA A 25 22.59 -43.80 28.30
C ALA A 25 22.41 -42.99 29.59
N GLY A 26 21.76 -41.83 29.47
CA GLY A 26 21.30 -41.03 30.60
C GLY A 26 19.91 -40.51 30.27
N CYS A 27 18.88 -41.20 30.74
CA CYS A 27 17.54 -40.63 30.85
C CYS A 27 17.60 -39.52 31.90
N ALA A 28 17.92 -38.30 31.45
CA ALA A 28 17.61 -37.08 32.17
C ALA A 28 16.29 -36.57 31.63
N ASP A 29 15.23 -36.89 32.37
CA ASP A 29 13.91 -36.30 32.22
C ASP A 29 14.03 -34.82 32.60
N ASN A 30 14.49 -34.00 31.67
CA ASN A 30 14.49 -32.55 31.83
C ASN A 30 13.07 -32.08 31.61
N GLY A 31 12.40 -31.93 32.76
CA GLY A 31 11.04 -31.45 32.94
C GLY A 31 10.53 -30.54 31.84
N ALA A 32 9.32 -30.89 31.41
CA ALA A 32 8.34 -29.95 30.89
C ALA A 32 8.42 -28.63 31.69
N GLY A 33 8.90 -27.59 31.04
CA GLY A 33 9.26 -26.34 31.69
C GLY A 33 9.50 -25.20 30.70
N SER A 34 8.63 -25.06 29.70
CA SER A 34 8.38 -23.77 29.07
C SER A 34 6.96 -23.76 28.52
N GLY A 35 5.98 -23.80 29.43
CA GLY A 35 4.71 -23.15 29.12
C GLY A 35 5.05 -21.68 28.87
N GLN A 36 5.14 -21.29 27.61
CA GLN A 36 5.07 -19.87 27.25
C GLN A 36 3.69 -19.44 27.75
N ASN A 37 3.63 -18.81 28.93
CA ASN A 37 2.44 -18.09 29.36
C ASN A 37 2.27 -16.97 28.33
N LYS A 38 1.47 -17.23 27.30
CA LYS A 38 1.01 -16.17 26.40
C LYS A 38 0.34 -15.13 27.30
N PRO A 39 0.64 -13.84 27.10
CA PRO A 39 0.00 -12.80 27.88
C PRO A 39 -1.52 -12.90 27.70
N GLU A 40 -2.27 -12.53 28.73
CA GLU A 40 -3.72 -12.55 28.65
C GLU A 40 -4.19 -11.63 27.50
N PRO A 41 -5.10 -12.11 26.62
CA PRO A 41 -5.65 -11.29 25.55
C PRO A 41 -6.29 -10.01 26.09
N LEU A 42 -6.07 -8.91 25.37
CA LEU A 42 -6.78 -7.66 25.58
C LEU A 42 -8.30 -7.92 25.49
N GLN A 43 -9.04 -7.43 26.47
CA GLN A 43 -10.50 -7.41 26.44
C GLN A 43 -10.93 -6.15 25.69
N LEU A 44 -11.47 -6.30 24.49
CA LEU A 44 -11.95 -5.21 23.65
C LEU A 44 -13.47 -5.31 23.48
N ASN A 45 -14.19 -4.24 23.79
CA ASN A 45 -15.60 -4.10 23.45
C ASN A 45 -15.74 -3.36 22.11
N LEU A 46 -15.98 -4.08 21.01
CA LEU A 46 -16.07 -3.46 19.67
C LEU A 46 -17.32 -2.58 19.47
N ASP A 47 -18.28 -2.60 20.41
CA ASP A 47 -19.40 -1.65 20.44
C ASP A 47 -19.02 -0.32 21.12
N ASP A 48 -17.90 -0.28 21.85
CA ASP A 48 -17.33 0.95 22.38
C ASP A 48 -16.46 1.64 21.30
N PRO A 49 -16.68 2.93 21.02
CA PRO A 49 -15.98 3.62 19.93
C PRO A 49 -14.46 3.72 20.14
N ILE A 50 -13.99 3.77 21.39
CA ILE A 50 -12.55 3.87 21.71
C ILE A 50 -11.86 2.52 21.49
N ASP A 51 -12.47 1.44 21.95
CA ASP A 51 -11.96 0.08 21.72
C ASP A 51 -12.02 -0.31 20.24
N LEU A 52 -13.08 0.10 19.52
CA LEU A 52 -13.16 -0.08 18.07
C LEU A 52 -12.07 0.71 17.33
N ALA A 53 -11.83 1.97 17.71
CA ALA A 53 -10.77 2.78 17.14
C ALA A 53 -9.38 2.18 17.40
N TYR A 54 -9.13 1.70 18.63
CA TYR A 54 -7.90 0.99 18.98
C TYR A 54 -7.72 -0.28 18.13
N ALA A 55 -8.77 -1.09 17.98
CA ALA A 55 -8.73 -2.30 17.15
C ALA A 55 -8.48 -1.99 15.67
N ARG A 56 -9.14 -0.96 15.13
CA ARG A 56 -8.91 -0.46 13.76
C ARG A 56 -7.48 0.01 13.57
N GLN A 57 -6.96 0.77 14.52
CA GLN A 57 -5.60 1.29 14.46
C GLN A 57 -4.57 0.17 14.37
N LYS A 58 -4.67 -0.87 15.22
CA LYS A 58 -3.77 -2.04 15.15
C LYS A 58 -3.83 -2.77 13.80
N VAL A 59 -4.88 -2.61 13.01
CA VAL A 59 -5.00 -3.23 11.68
C VAL A 59 -4.52 -2.30 10.58
N ILE A 60 -4.71 -0.99 10.72
CA ILE A 60 -4.28 0.02 9.75
C ILE A 60 -2.77 0.27 9.82
N GLY A 61 -2.21 0.19 11.03
CA GLY A 61 -0.80 0.45 11.31
C GLY A 61 -0.51 0.17 12.78
N SER A 62 0.08 1.12 13.51
CA SER A 62 0.50 0.91 14.90
C SER A 62 -0.26 1.74 15.93
N VAL A 63 -0.42 1.19 17.14
CA VAL A 63 -0.84 1.94 18.35
C VAL A 63 0.33 2.50 19.17
N ALA A 64 1.56 2.34 18.72
CA ALA A 64 2.78 2.87 19.32
C ALA A 64 3.43 3.94 18.41
N GLU A 65 4.44 4.64 18.94
CA GLU A 65 5.28 5.54 18.14
C GLU A 65 6.30 4.72 17.37
N GLU A 66 6.04 4.46 16.09
CA GLU A 66 6.93 3.68 15.22
C GLU A 66 6.67 3.94 13.73
N GLU A 67 7.60 3.47 12.90
CA GLU A 67 7.50 3.46 11.44
C GLU A 67 7.03 2.09 10.96
N ILE A 68 6.02 2.08 10.09
CA ILE A 68 5.48 0.88 9.45
C ILE A 68 5.74 0.98 7.95
N HIS A 69 6.26 -0.10 7.38
CA HIS A 69 6.48 -0.21 5.94
C HIS A 69 5.47 -1.16 5.34
N SER A 70 4.89 -0.79 4.19
CA SER A 70 3.99 -1.66 3.44
C SER A 70 4.38 -1.74 1.98
N PHE A 71 4.15 -2.90 1.38
CA PHE A 71 4.32 -3.11 -0.06
C PHE A 71 3.02 -3.58 -0.68
N LEU A 72 2.63 -2.92 -1.77
CA LEU A 72 1.45 -3.29 -2.55
C LEU A 72 1.86 -3.54 -4.00
N ARG A 73 1.28 -4.61 -4.57
CA ARG A 73 1.38 -4.92 -5.99
C ARG A 73 0.11 -4.51 -6.69
N PHE A 74 0.20 -3.56 -7.62
CA PHE A 74 -0.93 -3.07 -8.41
C PHE A 74 -0.96 -3.66 -9.81
N HIS A 75 -2.17 -3.85 -10.33
CA HIS A 75 -2.44 -4.12 -11.74
C HIS A 75 -3.48 -3.12 -12.26
N PHE A 76 -3.15 -2.42 -13.35
CA PHE A 76 -3.98 -1.39 -13.95
C PHE A 76 -4.62 -1.89 -15.24
N TYR A 77 -5.87 -1.48 -15.42
CA TYR A 77 -6.69 -1.80 -16.57
C TYR A 77 -7.35 -0.54 -17.07
N GLY A 78 -7.40 -0.37 -18.38
CA GLY A 78 -8.19 0.68 -19.01
C GLY A 78 -9.63 0.24 -19.14
N GLN A 79 -10.56 1.07 -18.69
CA GLN A 79 -12.00 0.81 -18.75
C GLN A 79 -12.66 1.90 -19.58
N VAL A 80 -13.08 1.54 -20.80
CA VAL A 80 -13.82 2.41 -21.72
C VAL A 80 -15.24 1.87 -21.85
N PRO A 81 -16.30 2.72 -21.76
CA PRO A 81 -17.68 2.27 -21.95
C PRO A 81 -17.88 1.55 -23.28
N GLY A 82 -18.52 0.37 -23.24
CA GLY A 82 -18.77 -0.44 -24.44
C GLY A 82 -17.58 -1.30 -24.90
N GLU A 83 -16.44 -1.22 -24.23
CA GLU A 83 -15.25 -2.03 -24.55
C GLU A 83 -14.90 -3.01 -23.41
N LYS A 84 -14.25 -4.13 -23.78
CA LYS A 84 -13.60 -4.99 -22.79
C LYS A 84 -12.45 -4.23 -22.13
N ALA A 85 -12.34 -4.34 -20.81
CA ALA A 85 -11.20 -3.79 -20.08
C ALA A 85 -9.87 -4.34 -20.62
N ARG A 86 -8.86 -3.47 -20.73
CA ARG A 86 -7.55 -3.83 -21.30
C ARG A 86 -6.46 -3.72 -20.23
N PRO A 87 -5.61 -4.74 -20.03
CA PRO A 87 -4.39 -4.60 -19.24
C PRO A 87 -3.54 -3.43 -19.73
N LEU A 88 -2.99 -2.63 -18.82
CA LEU A 88 -2.12 -1.49 -19.15
C LEU A 88 -0.69 -1.74 -18.72
N PHE A 89 -0.48 -1.82 -17.41
CA PHE A 89 0.80 -1.99 -16.73
C PHE A 89 0.56 -2.47 -15.30
N SER A 90 1.63 -2.79 -14.59
CA SER A 90 1.60 -3.07 -13.15
C SER A 90 2.46 -2.05 -12.42
N MET A 91 2.36 -1.97 -11.10
CA MET A 91 3.19 -1.07 -10.30
C MET A 91 3.61 -1.76 -9.02
N ASN A 92 4.88 -1.60 -8.69
CA ASN A 92 5.43 -1.89 -7.38
C ASN A 92 5.32 -0.63 -6.54
N ASN A 93 4.55 -0.70 -5.45
CA ASN A 93 4.21 0.43 -4.62
C ASN A 93 4.73 0.20 -3.20
N TYR A 94 5.28 1.26 -2.61
CA TYR A 94 5.88 1.24 -1.29
C TYR A 94 5.35 2.38 -0.45
N ILE A 95 4.96 2.06 0.77
CA ILE A 95 4.44 3.00 1.75
C ILE A 95 5.36 3.01 2.96
N VAL A 96 5.64 4.21 3.45
CA VAL A 96 6.23 4.45 4.78
C VAL A 96 5.23 5.27 5.58
N ASP A 97 4.82 4.73 6.73
CA ASP A 97 3.88 5.35 7.64
C ASP A 97 4.52 5.55 9.01
N GLN A 98 4.67 6.81 9.44
CA GLN A 98 5.14 7.13 10.78
C GLN A 98 3.95 7.44 11.68
N TRP A 99 3.72 6.58 12.67
CA TRP A 99 2.62 6.68 13.61
C TRP A 99 3.03 7.36 14.90
N THR A 100 2.13 8.16 15.46
CA THR A 100 2.30 8.78 16.78
C THR A 100 0.99 8.66 17.56
N PRO A 101 0.96 7.94 18.69
CA PRO A 101 -0.22 7.88 19.54
C PRO A 101 -0.44 9.23 20.24
N VAL A 102 -1.68 9.73 20.24
CA VAL A 102 -2.08 10.92 20.99
C VAL A 102 -2.73 10.50 22.30
N GLU A 103 -3.76 9.67 22.19
CA GLU A 103 -4.44 9.00 23.30
C GLU A 103 -5.09 7.72 22.77
N ARG A 104 -5.64 6.88 23.66
CA ARG A 104 -6.28 5.63 23.20
C ARG A 104 -7.43 5.96 22.25
N GLY A 105 -7.35 5.44 21.03
CA GLY A 105 -8.35 5.68 19.97
C GLY A 105 -7.99 6.86 19.04
N THR A 106 -6.99 7.67 19.37
CA THR A 106 -6.56 8.82 18.56
C THR A 106 -5.07 8.72 18.18
N TYR A 107 -4.79 8.73 16.87
CA TYR A 107 -3.46 8.49 16.31
C TYR A 107 -3.17 9.45 15.17
N ARG A 108 -1.94 9.95 15.12
CA ARG A 108 -1.43 10.74 13.99
C ARG A 108 -0.57 9.90 13.09
N LEU A 109 -0.64 10.20 11.81
CA LEU A 109 0.12 9.58 10.75
C LEU A 109 0.86 10.64 9.95
N ARG A 110 2.13 10.39 9.66
CA ARG A 110 2.83 11.01 8.53
C ARG A 110 3.10 9.93 7.48
N HIS A 111 2.57 10.14 6.28
CA HIS A 111 2.47 9.12 5.22
C HIS A 111 3.29 9.51 3.99
N TRP A 112 4.04 8.56 3.47
CA TRP A 112 4.73 8.63 2.19
C TRP A 112 4.41 7.40 1.35
N GLU A 113 4.18 7.62 0.08
CA GLU A 113 3.89 6.56 -0.87
C GLU A 113 4.56 6.85 -2.20
N VAL A 114 5.24 5.85 -2.74
CA VAL A 114 5.84 5.92 -4.08
C VAL A 114 5.52 4.67 -4.86
N GLY A 115 5.55 4.77 -6.18
CA GLY A 115 5.41 3.62 -7.03
C GLY A 115 6.16 3.79 -8.34
N TYR A 116 6.73 2.69 -8.82
CA TYR A 116 7.26 2.63 -10.17
C TYR A 116 6.53 1.60 -11.02
N TYR A 117 6.28 1.97 -12.28
CA TYR A 117 5.53 1.14 -13.21
C TYR A 117 6.39 0.06 -13.86
N CYS A 118 5.76 -1.08 -14.11
CA CYS A 118 6.34 -2.26 -14.73
C CYS A 118 5.48 -2.73 -15.90
N ALA A 119 6.08 -3.53 -16.79
CA ALA A 119 5.31 -4.27 -17.79
C ALA A 119 4.25 -5.14 -17.09
N PHE A 120 3.08 -5.24 -17.70
CA PHE A 120 1.91 -5.85 -17.05
C PHE A 120 2.22 -7.27 -16.56
N ASP A 121 1.94 -7.51 -15.28
CA ASP A 121 2.15 -8.78 -14.58
C ASP A 121 3.62 -9.25 -14.51
N THR A 122 4.57 -8.30 -14.52
CA THR A 122 6.00 -8.56 -14.33
C THR A 122 6.65 -7.56 -13.38
N ASP A 123 7.83 -7.88 -12.85
CA ASP A 123 8.65 -6.90 -12.11
C ASP A 123 9.62 -6.12 -13.01
N GLU A 124 9.48 -6.21 -14.34
CA GLU A 124 10.33 -5.50 -15.29
C GLU A 124 9.89 -4.04 -15.38
N PRO A 125 10.69 -3.08 -14.89
CA PRO A 125 10.31 -1.68 -14.91
C PRO A 125 10.21 -1.14 -16.33
N ILE A 126 9.31 -0.19 -16.56
CA ILE A 126 9.13 0.48 -17.85
C ILE A 126 9.42 1.98 -17.73
N GLU A 127 10.14 2.51 -18.70
CA GLU A 127 10.41 3.95 -18.86
C GLU A 127 9.53 4.54 -19.97
N THR A 128 9.19 3.73 -20.96
CA THR A 128 8.20 4.03 -21.99
C THR A 128 7.07 3.00 -21.97
N TRP A 129 5.88 3.42 -22.35
CA TRP A 129 4.68 2.60 -22.38
C TRP A 129 3.96 2.76 -23.72
N LEU A 130 3.74 1.66 -24.44
CA LEU A 130 2.90 1.66 -25.63
C LEU A 130 1.43 1.70 -25.23
N ASN A 131 0.80 2.86 -25.40
CA ASN A 131 -0.61 3.03 -25.08
C ASN A 131 -1.48 2.15 -26.01
N PRO A 132 -2.24 1.17 -25.47
CA PRO A 132 -2.99 0.23 -26.30
C PRO A 132 -4.20 0.87 -27.00
N TYR A 133 -4.59 2.09 -26.64
CA TYR A 133 -5.69 2.85 -27.24
C TYR A 133 -5.24 3.81 -28.33
N THR A 134 -4.16 4.56 -28.12
CA THR A 134 -3.65 5.56 -29.09
C THR A 134 -2.56 4.99 -30.01
N LYS A 135 -1.91 3.89 -29.61
CA LYS A 135 -0.73 3.29 -30.26
C LYS A 135 0.52 4.16 -30.23
N GLU A 136 0.52 5.19 -29.38
CA GLU A 136 1.66 6.04 -29.13
C GLU A 136 2.53 5.45 -28.02
N GLU A 137 3.83 5.66 -28.13
CA GLU A 137 4.80 5.36 -27.08
C GLU A 137 4.94 6.59 -26.18
N LEU A 138 4.62 6.43 -24.90
CA LEU A 138 4.56 7.52 -23.92
C LEU A 138 5.61 7.33 -22.83
N GLU A 139 6.28 8.41 -22.45
CA GLU A 139 7.14 8.44 -21.26
C GLU A 139 6.29 8.24 -20.00
N VAL A 140 6.72 7.30 -19.16
CA VAL A 140 6.07 7.01 -17.88
C VAL A 140 6.45 8.07 -16.86
N PHE A 141 5.46 8.59 -16.14
CA PHE A 141 5.67 9.46 -14.99
C PHE A 141 5.37 8.68 -13.70
N GLN A 142 6.35 8.58 -12.80
CA GLN A 142 6.26 7.72 -11.61
C GLN A 142 5.29 8.28 -10.56
N PHE A 143 4.75 7.39 -9.74
CA PHE A 143 3.80 7.76 -8.69
C PHE A 143 4.55 8.25 -7.45
N VAL A 144 4.10 9.38 -6.90
CA VAL A 144 4.60 9.96 -5.65
C VAL A 144 3.45 10.64 -4.91
N LEU A 145 3.38 10.39 -3.61
CA LEU A 145 2.48 11.04 -2.68
C LEU A 145 3.18 11.21 -1.34
N GLY A 146 3.16 12.43 -0.82
CA GLY A 146 3.56 12.72 0.57
C GLY A 146 4.70 13.71 0.71
N PRO A 147 5.09 14.05 1.96
CA PRO A 147 4.43 13.64 3.20
C PRO A 147 2.98 14.15 3.26
N ILE A 148 2.07 13.28 3.71
CA ILE A 148 0.68 13.62 4.04
C ILE A 148 0.48 13.39 5.53
N GLU A 149 -0.03 14.39 6.24
CA GLU A 149 -0.44 14.22 7.62
C GLU A 149 -1.90 13.76 7.71
N ARG A 150 -2.18 12.81 8.60
CA ARG A 150 -3.56 12.39 8.93
C ARG A 150 -3.72 12.27 10.44
N GLU A 151 -4.94 12.45 10.91
CA GLU A 151 -5.35 12.13 12.28
C GLU A 151 -6.55 11.19 12.24
N TYR A 152 -6.42 10.03 12.89
CA TYR A 152 -7.47 9.04 13.05
C TYR A 152 -8.01 9.18 14.46
N SER A 153 -9.31 9.41 14.59
CA SER A 153 -10.04 9.48 15.86
C SER A 153 -11.24 8.53 15.81
N PRO A 154 -11.90 8.25 16.94
CA PRO A 154 -13.09 7.38 16.95
C PRO A 154 -14.22 7.90 16.04
N ASP A 155 -14.37 9.22 15.97
CA ASP A 155 -15.49 9.87 15.29
C ASP A 155 -15.15 10.31 13.85
N SER A 156 -13.87 10.47 13.52
CA SER A 156 -13.47 11.06 12.24
C SER A 156 -12.04 10.71 11.82
N VAL A 157 -11.77 10.84 10.52
CA VAL A 157 -10.42 10.88 9.96
C VAL A 157 -10.19 12.25 9.34
N LEU A 158 -9.17 12.97 9.82
CA LEU A 158 -8.73 14.23 9.26
C LEU A 158 -7.56 13.98 8.32
N ALA A 159 -7.65 14.46 7.08
CA ALA A 159 -6.57 14.39 6.11
C ALA A 159 -6.69 15.57 5.13
N PRO A 160 -5.58 16.14 4.64
CA PRO A 160 -5.60 17.12 3.57
C PRO A 160 -6.04 16.44 2.25
N GLY A 161 -6.91 17.12 1.51
CA GLY A 161 -7.47 16.58 0.27
C GLY A 161 -8.56 15.54 0.55
N LEU A 162 -8.34 14.30 0.09
CA LEU A 162 -9.36 13.25 0.13
C LEU A 162 -9.16 12.35 1.36
N ALA A 163 -9.89 12.65 2.43
CA ALA A 163 -9.90 11.82 3.63
C ALA A 163 -10.64 10.49 3.38
N PRO A 164 -10.08 9.35 3.82
CA PRO A 164 -10.78 8.08 3.76
C PRO A 164 -11.96 8.09 4.73
N ILE A 165 -13.12 7.72 4.23
CA ILE A 165 -14.36 7.54 5.00
C ILE A 165 -14.36 6.10 5.54
N PRO A 166 -14.36 5.91 6.87
CA PRO A 166 -14.44 4.58 7.45
C PRO A 166 -15.81 3.94 7.18
N LEU A 167 -15.81 2.68 6.73
CA LEU A 167 -17.00 1.86 6.65
C LEU A 167 -17.15 0.99 7.92
N THR A 168 -18.30 0.33 8.06
CA THR A 168 -18.52 -0.61 9.17
C THR A 168 -17.46 -1.70 9.18
N SER A 169 -16.84 -1.90 10.35
CA SER A 169 -15.90 -2.99 10.55
C SER A 169 -16.64 -4.26 10.90
N HIS A 170 -16.14 -5.40 10.42
CA HIS A 170 -16.78 -6.69 10.64
C HIS A 170 -15.78 -7.69 11.18
N VAL A 171 -16.19 -8.47 12.18
CA VAL A 171 -15.54 -9.73 12.51
C VAL A 171 -16.22 -10.83 11.68
N MET A 172 -15.45 -11.51 10.83
CA MET A 172 -15.93 -12.66 10.06
C MET A 172 -14.95 -13.82 10.23
N GLY A 173 -15.43 -14.89 10.88
CA GLY A 173 -14.55 -15.99 11.28
C GLY A 173 -13.43 -15.47 12.20
N PRO A 174 -12.15 -15.83 11.96
CA PRO A 174 -11.04 -15.40 12.82
C PRO A 174 -10.52 -13.99 12.49
N ARG A 175 -11.11 -13.26 11.53
CA ARG A 175 -10.56 -12.00 11.02
C ARG A 175 -11.43 -10.80 11.35
N PHE A 176 -10.76 -9.68 11.60
CA PHE A 176 -11.35 -8.35 11.64
C PHE A 176 -11.09 -7.64 10.32
N TYR A 177 -12.11 -7.00 9.77
CA TYR A 177 -12.06 -6.27 8.51
C TYR A 177 -12.27 -4.78 8.77
N VAL A 178 -11.34 -3.98 8.26
CA VAL A 178 -11.39 -2.53 8.26
C VAL A 178 -11.47 -2.09 6.80
N ALA A 179 -12.61 -1.53 6.41
CA ALA A 179 -12.83 -1.03 5.07
C ALA A 179 -12.97 0.49 5.08
N THR A 180 -12.43 1.13 4.05
CA THR A 180 -12.53 2.58 3.84
C THR A 180 -12.82 2.88 2.39
N GLU A 181 -13.46 4.02 2.14
CA GLU A 181 -13.65 4.55 0.80
C GLU A 181 -13.25 6.02 0.73
N ALA A 182 -12.76 6.42 -0.43
CA ALA A 182 -12.41 7.80 -0.74
C ALA A 182 -12.98 8.11 -2.12
N ILE A 183 -14.06 8.88 -2.15
CA ILE A 183 -14.79 9.22 -3.38
C ILE A 183 -14.82 10.73 -3.54
N SER A 184 -14.32 11.21 -4.68
CA SER A 184 -14.26 12.64 -4.98
C SER A 184 -14.38 12.92 -6.47
N GLN A 185 -14.81 14.14 -6.76
CA GLN A 185 -14.73 14.74 -8.08
C GLN A 185 -14.19 16.16 -7.93
N VAL A 186 -13.06 16.45 -8.55
CA VAL A 186 -12.37 17.74 -8.47
C VAL A 186 -12.16 18.33 -9.87
N PRO A 187 -12.01 19.66 -10.00
CA PRO A 187 -11.56 20.25 -11.25
C PRO A 187 -10.25 19.58 -11.71
N ASN A 188 -10.19 19.23 -13.00
CA ASN A 188 -8.99 18.60 -13.55
C ASN A 188 -7.83 19.60 -13.59
N LEU A 189 -6.64 19.22 -13.15
CA LEU A 189 -5.45 20.05 -13.26
C LEU A 189 -5.07 20.32 -14.73
N PHE A 190 -5.30 19.34 -15.61
CA PHE A 190 -5.14 19.48 -17.05
C PHE A 190 -6.48 19.88 -17.69
N GLN A 191 -6.75 21.19 -17.75
CA GLN A 191 -7.96 21.72 -18.39
C GLN A 191 -7.97 21.42 -19.90
N PRO A 192 -9.09 20.98 -20.49
CA PRO A 192 -9.12 20.49 -21.87
C PRO A 192 -8.83 21.56 -22.92
N GLU A 193 -9.14 22.83 -22.66
CA GLU A 193 -8.84 23.94 -23.55
C GLU A 193 -7.33 24.25 -23.63
N GLU A 194 -6.60 23.95 -22.55
CA GLU A 194 -5.16 24.20 -22.47
C GLU A 194 -4.33 22.95 -22.77
N TRP A 195 -4.81 21.77 -22.37
CA TRP A 195 -4.11 20.49 -22.43
C TRP A 195 -4.96 19.39 -23.09
N PRO A 196 -5.38 19.57 -24.36
CA PRO A 196 -6.39 18.70 -24.98
C PRO A 196 -6.01 17.22 -25.04
N GLN A 197 -4.72 16.89 -25.18
CA GLN A 197 -4.25 15.50 -25.22
C GLN A 197 -4.14 14.86 -23.83
N ARG A 198 -3.88 15.65 -22.78
CA ARG A 198 -3.63 15.15 -21.42
C ARG A 198 -4.85 15.24 -20.52
N SER A 199 -5.82 16.05 -20.89
CA SER A 199 -7.06 16.20 -20.13
C SER A 199 -7.95 14.96 -20.26
N SER A 200 -8.45 14.46 -19.13
CA SER A 200 -9.55 13.50 -19.07
C SER A 200 -10.93 14.18 -19.11
N GLY A 201 -10.99 15.49 -19.33
CA GLY A 201 -12.19 16.32 -19.23
C GLY A 201 -12.08 17.38 -18.12
N LYS A 202 -13.11 18.21 -17.97
CA LYS A 202 -13.12 19.36 -17.02
C LYS A 202 -13.01 18.96 -15.55
N MET A 203 -13.52 17.78 -15.21
CA MET A 203 -13.48 17.20 -13.87
C MET A 203 -12.71 15.89 -13.90
N ALA A 204 -11.90 15.65 -12.88
CA ALA A 204 -11.27 14.36 -12.61
C ALA A 204 -12.05 13.63 -11.52
N ASN A 205 -12.34 12.35 -11.74
CA ASN A 205 -13.01 11.49 -10.77
C ASN A 205 -11.98 10.63 -10.05
N TRP A 206 -12.20 10.46 -8.74
CA TRP A 206 -11.41 9.59 -7.90
C TRP A 206 -12.31 8.70 -7.06
N VAL A 207 -12.13 7.38 -7.18
CA VAL A 207 -12.72 6.38 -6.30
C VAL A 207 -11.61 5.46 -5.86
N SER A 208 -11.36 5.39 -4.56
CA SER A 208 -10.43 4.46 -3.92
C SER A 208 -11.16 3.69 -2.84
N LEU A 209 -11.12 2.36 -2.93
CA LEU A 209 -11.80 1.44 -2.03
C LEU A 209 -10.75 0.51 -1.42
N GLN A 210 -10.58 0.56 -0.11
CA GLN A 210 -9.57 -0.23 0.60
C GLN A 210 -10.25 -1.20 1.57
N THR A 211 -9.66 -2.37 1.72
CA THR A 211 -9.97 -3.31 2.80
C THR A 211 -8.68 -3.85 3.36
N ILE A 212 -8.45 -3.60 4.64
CA ILE A 212 -7.37 -4.18 5.42
C ILE A 212 -7.98 -5.20 6.38
N SER A 213 -7.28 -6.31 6.62
CA SER A 213 -7.73 -7.28 7.61
C SER A 213 -6.57 -7.92 8.35
N ALA A 214 -6.78 -8.26 9.61
CA ALA A 214 -5.86 -9.02 10.44
C ALA A 214 -6.61 -10.11 11.21
N LEU A 215 -5.87 -11.02 11.85
CA LEU A 215 -6.48 -12.01 12.74
C LEU A 215 -6.86 -11.35 14.07
N MET A 216 -8.03 -11.71 14.62
CA MET A 216 -8.47 -11.24 15.93
C MET A 216 -7.46 -11.59 17.03
N GLU A 217 -6.79 -12.76 16.93
CA GLU A 217 -5.77 -13.17 17.90
C GLU A 217 -4.55 -12.23 17.95
N ASP A 218 -4.17 -11.63 16.82
CA ASP A 218 -3.07 -10.67 16.75
C ASP A 218 -3.51 -9.28 17.26
N ILE A 219 -4.75 -8.89 16.98
CA ILE A 219 -5.33 -7.62 17.45
C ILE A 219 -5.41 -7.60 18.98
N VAL A 220 -5.86 -8.69 19.61
CA VAL A 220 -5.96 -8.78 21.08
C VAL A 220 -4.63 -9.16 21.74
N ASN A 221 -3.57 -9.42 20.99
CA ASN A 221 -2.25 -9.71 21.57
C ASN A 221 -1.61 -8.42 22.10
N PRO A 222 -1.38 -8.28 23.43
CA PRO A 222 -0.76 -7.09 23.99
C PRO A 222 0.73 -6.93 23.64
N GLU A 223 1.40 -7.97 23.14
CA GLU A 223 2.80 -7.89 22.67
C GLU A 223 2.94 -7.28 21.27
N LEU A 224 1.82 -7.15 20.53
CA LEU A 224 1.82 -6.56 19.20
C LEU A 224 1.28 -5.13 19.26
N THR A 225 2.01 -4.19 18.67
CA THR A 225 1.60 -2.79 18.48
C THR A 225 0.92 -2.59 17.13
N SER A 226 1.35 -3.32 16.10
CA SER A 226 0.65 -3.53 14.83
C SER A 226 0.29 -5.01 14.67
N ALA A 227 -0.91 -5.30 14.16
CA ALA A 227 -1.35 -6.66 13.84
C ALA A 227 -1.04 -6.96 12.37
N PRO A 228 -0.28 -8.04 12.06
CA PRO A 228 0.07 -8.39 10.69
C PRO A 228 -1.15 -8.44 9.76
N SER A 229 -1.19 -7.50 8.82
CA SER A 229 -2.38 -7.21 8.04
C SER A 229 -2.22 -7.59 6.56
N ASN A 230 -3.34 -7.98 5.94
CA ASN A 230 -3.45 -8.10 4.50
C ASN A 230 -4.21 -6.88 3.97
N ILE A 231 -3.65 -6.25 2.95
CA ILE A 231 -4.19 -5.04 2.32
C ILE A 231 -4.72 -5.40 0.94
N HIS A 232 -5.94 -4.97 0.63
CA HIS A 232 -6.54 -5.00 -0.71
C HIS A 232 -7.05 -3.61 -1.04
N LEU A 233 -6.77 -3.13 -2.24
CA LEU A 233 -7.22 -1.84 -2.73
C LEU A 233 -7.75 -1.95 -4.15
N GLN A 234 -8.79 -1.17 -4.45
CA GLN A 234 -9.39 -1.04 -5.77
C GLN A 234 -9.60 0.44 -6.08
N ASN A 235 -9.12 0.87 -7.25
CA ASN A 235 -9.30 2.24 -7.70
C ASN A 235 -10.11 2.28 -8.98
N PHE A 236 -10.97 3.28 -9.11
CA PHE A 236 -11.61 3.69 -10.34
C PHE A 236 -11.40 5.19 -10.50
N ILE A 237 -10.43 5.57 -11.31
CA ILE A 237 -9.99 6.96 -11.45
C ILE A 237 -10.05 7.36 -12.91
N SER A 238 -10.21 8.67 -13.16
CA SER A 238 -10.02 9.24 -14.49
C SER A 238 -8.66 8.84 -15.09
N TRP A 239 -8.52 8.91 -16.42
CA TRP A 239 -7.24 8.68 -17.07
C TRP A 239 -6.17 9.61 -16.48
N GLY A 240 -5.02 9.05 -16.12
CA GLY A 240 -3.86 9.84 -15.71
C GLY A 240 -3.39 10.73 -16.85
N SER A 241 -3.00 11.97 -16.55
CA SER A 241 -2.66 12.97 -17.55
C SER A 241 -1.53 12.54 -18.49
N TRP A 242 -0.51 11.87 -17.95
CA TRP A 242 0.63 11.38 -18.73
C TRP A 242 0.26 10.27 -19.72
N MET A 243 -0.90 9.62 -19.54
CA MET A 243 -1.38 8.58 -20.46
C MET A 243 -1.93 9.14 -21.78
N GLN A 244 -2.04 10.47 -21.90
CA GLN A 244 -2.47 11.19 -23.10
C GLN A 244 -3.76 10.65 -23.74
N MET A 245 -4.79 10.45 -22.91
CA MET A 245 -6.06 9.86 -23.34
C MET A 245 -7.05 10.86 -23.92
N GLY A 246 -6.72 12.16 -23.98
CA GLY A 246 -7.41 13.23 -24.69
C GLY A 246 -8.94 13.14 -24.76
N GLY A 247 -9.62 13.47 -23.64
CA GLY A 247 -11.08 13.48 -23.55
C GLY A 247 -11.78 12.13 -23.79
N ARG A 248 -11.03 11.04 -24.01
CA ARG A 248 -11.59 9.71 -24.23
C ARG A 248 -12.41 9.28 -23.02
N PRO A 249 -13.64 8.78 -23.21
CA PRO A 249 -14.48 8.35 -22.11
C PRO A 249 -13.83 7.19 -21.36
N GLY A 250 -14.12 7.11 -20.06
CA GLY A 250 -13.62 6.07 -19.17
C GLY A 250 -12.48 6.53 -18.28
N GLY A 251 -11.66 5.58 -17.85
CA GLY A 251 -10.56 5.81 -16.92
C GLY A 251 -9.77 4.54 -16.66
N THR A 252 -8.99 4.56 -15.58
CA THR A 252 -8.28 3.37 -15.11
C THR A 252 -9.05 2.71 -13.97
N MET A 253 -9.08 1.39 -14.02
CA MET A 253 -9.40 0.54 -12.88
C MET A 253 -8.09 -0.08 -12.40
N ALA A 254 -7.77 0.05 -11.12
CA ALA A 254 -6.65 -0.66 -10.51
C ALA A 254 -7.16 -1.66 -9.48
N ARG A 255 -6.46 -2.79 -9.35
CA ARG A 255 -6.54 -3.63 -8.16
C ARG A 255 -5.15 -3.78 -7.58
N ALA A 256 -5.05 -3.82 -6.26
CA ALA A 256 -3.79 -4.01 -5.56
C ALA A 256 -3.93 -4.96 -4.38
N TYR A 257 -2.87 -5.68 -4.07
CA TYR A 257 -2.78 -6.50 -2.88
C TYR A 257 -1.41 -6.36 -2.24
N GLY A 258 -1.35 -6.45 -0.92
CA GLY A 258 -0.14 -6.20 -0.18
C GLY A 258 -0.22 -6.55 1.29
N THR A 259 0.83 -6.19 2.01
CA THR A 259 0.98 -6.43 3.45
C THR A 259 2.06 -5.49 4.00
N GLU A 260 2.09 -5.36 5.31
CA GLU A 260 3.20 -4.77 6.04
C GLU A 260 4.45 -5.65 5.90
N ILE A 261 5.62 -5.03 5.80
CA ILE A 261 6.90 -5.70 5.62
C ILE A 261 7.96 -5.10 6.56
N ASP A 262 8.99 -5.88 6.86
CA ASP A 262 10.09 -5.50 7.74
C ASP A 262 11.12 -4.62 7.00
N GLY A 263 10.68 -3.42 6.62
CA GLY A 263 11.50 -2.43 5.91
C GLY A 263 11.86 -2.80 4.47
N PHE A 264 12.72 -1.99 3.86
CA PHE A 264 13.09 -2.11 2.44
C PHE A 264 13.81 -3.43 2.11
N ASP A 265 14.50 -4.03 3.08
CA ASP A 265 15.31 -5.24 2.89
C ASP A 265 14.47 -6.51 2.81
N ALA A 266 13.19 -6.45 3.21
CA ALA A 266 12.24 -7.53 3.02
C ALA A 266 11.82 -7.73 1.55
N LEU A 267 12.08 -6.73 0.68
CA LEU A 267 11.76 -6.81 -0.74
C LEU A 267 12.76 -7.68 -1.52
N PRO A 268 12.31 -8.38 -2.59
CA PRO A 268 13.23 -8.96 -3.56
C PRO A 268 14.23 -7.92 -4.09
N LYS A 269 15.49 -8.31 -4.27
CA LYS A 269 16.57 -7.38 -4.63
C LYS A 269 16.22 -6.53 -5.87
N HIS A 270 15.70 -7.16 -6.92
CA HIS A 270 15.34 -6.46 -8.16
C HIS A 270 14.23 -5.43 -7.94
N VAL A 271 13.27 -5.72 -7.07
CA VAL A 271 12.19 -4.78 -6.71
C VAL A 271 12.76 -3.57 -5.95
N ARG A 272 13.63 -3.83 -4.96
CA ARG A 272 14.30 -2.79 -4.18
C ARG A 272 15.20 -1.91 -5.04
N ASP A 273 15.94 -2.51 -5.98
CA ASP A 273 16.77 -1.77 -6.94
C ASP A 273 15.92 -0.86 -7.84
N GLY A 274 14.70 -1.29 -8.20
CA GLY A 274 13.71 -0.46 -8.91
C GLY A 274 13.37 0.82 -8.15
N PHE A 275 13.02 0.73 -6.86
CA PHE A 275 12.77 1.91 -6.03
C PHE A 275 13.99 2.83 -5.95
N LYS A 276 15.21 2.27 -5.82
CA LYS A 276 16.46 3.07 -5.81
C LYS A 276 16.71 3.83 -7.11
N LYS A 277 16.25 3.29 -8.24
CA LYS A 277 16.43 3.91 -9.56
C LYS A 277 15.36 4.96 -9.84
N TYR A 278 14.10 4.64 -9.58
CA TYR A 278 12.97 5.42 -10.08
C TYR A 278 12.33 6.35 -9.06
N THR A 279 12.45 6.02 -7.77
CA THR A 279 11.87 6.79 -6.66
C THR A 279 12.80 6.76 -5.44
N PRO A 280 14.10 7.12 -5.57
CA PRO A 280 15.09 6.99 -4.50
C PRO A 280 14.75 7.79 -3.24
N GLU A 281 13.94 8.83 -3.37
CA GLU A 281 13.56 9.70 -2.28
C GLU A 281 12.84 8.97 -1.14
N ILE A 282 12.17 7.83 -1.40
CA ILE A 282 11.48 7.05 -0.36
C ILE A 282 12.45 6.49 0.70
N PHE A 283 13.73 6.32 0.37
CA PHE A 283 14.75 5.85 1.33
C PHE A 283 15.21 6.95 2.31
N GLU A 284 14.78 8.19 2.07
CA GLU A 284 15.17 9.37 2.84
C GLU A 284 13.93 10.19 3.24
N THR A 285 12.85 9.55 3.70
CA THR A 285 11.57 10.21 4.07
C THR A 285 11.74 11.40 5.02
N ALA A 286 12.74 11.36 5.91
CA ALA A 286 13.09 12.43 6.83
C ALA A 286 13.49 13.75 6.13
N THR A 287 13.94 13.70 4.87
CA THR A 287 14.35 14.88 4.09
C THR A 287 13.21 15.51 3.29
N TRP A 288 12.02 14.89 3.26
CA TRP A 288 10.88 15.46 2.54
C TRP A 288 10.23 16.57 3.37
N ASP A 289 10.55 17.81 3.01
CA ASP A 289 10.02 19.04 3.59
C ASP A 289 8.84 19.63 2.81
N VAL A 290 8.64 19.19 1.55
CA VAL A 290 7.54 19.63 0.69
C VAL A 290 6.63 18.45 0.35
N THR A 291 5.32 18.61 0.55
CA THR A 291 4.31 17.65 0.08
C THR A 291 4.34 17.57 -1.43
N ARG A 292 4.53 16.36 -1.94
CA ARG A 292 4.48 16.02 -3.36
C ARG A 292 3.22 15.24 -3.70
N PHE A 293 2.78 15.45 -4.93
CA PHE A 293 1.66 14.75 -5.56
C PHE A 293 1.98 14.68 -7.05
N ASP A 294 1.99 13.47 -7.59
CA ASP A 294 2.43 13.18 -8.95
C ASP A 294 1.78 14.07 -10.02
N GLU A 295 0.47 14.29 -9.98
CA GLU A 295 -0.23 15.11 -10.97
C GLU A 295 0.20 16.59 -10.94
N PHE A 296 0.51 17.15 -9.76
CA PHE A 296 1.03 18.52 -9.64
C PHE A 296 2.46 18.60 -10.16
N ASP A 297 3.30 17.62 -9.83
CA ASP A 297 4.68 17.54 -10.33
C ASP A 297 4.71 17.38 -11.87
N TYR A 298 3.80 16.55 -12.42
CA TYR A 298 3.69 16.36 -13.86
C TYR A 298 3.19 17.61 -14.57
N LEU A 299 2.21 18.33 -14.00
CA LEU A 299 1.76 19.62 -14.56
C LEU A 299 2.91 20.63 -14.64
N LYS A 300 3.69 20.75 -13.57
CA LYS A 300 4.87 21.61 -13.53
C LYS A 300 5.88 21.23 -14.62
N LEU A 301 6.22 19.94 -14.73
CA LEU A 301 7.10 19.44 -15.78
C LEU A 301 6.58 19.83 -17.17
N MET A 302 5.26 19.72 -17.39
CA MET A 302 4.68 20.01 -18.70
C MET A 302 4.66 21.49 -19.04
N GLN A 303 4.42 22.36 -18.07
CA GLN A 303 4.57 23.81 -18.24
C GLN A 303 6.01 24.18 -18.60
N GLU A 304 7.00 23.57 -17.95
CA GLU A 304 8.41 23.78 -18.25
C GLU A 304 8.78 23.32 -19.66
N ARG A 305 8.31 22.14 -20.10
CA ARG A 305 8.53 21.66 -21.48
C ARG A 305 7.83 22.53 -22.52
N ARG A 306 6.60 23.00 -22.25
CA ARG A 306 5.89 23.94 -23.14
C ARG A 306 6.65 25.24 -23.30
N ALA A 307 7.20 25.80 -22.22
CA ALA A 307 8.02 27.02 -22.27
C ALA A 307 9.27 26.86 -23.15
N LYS A 308 9.76 25.62 -23.31
CA LYS A 308 10.89 25.26 -24.19
C LYS A 308 10.46 24.84 -25.62
N GLY A 309 9.16 24.73 -25.89
CA GLY A 309 8.62 24.25 -27.17
C GLY A 309 8.64 22.72 -27.34
N GLU A 310 8.70 21.98 -26.23
CA GLU A 310 8.84 20.51 -26.19
C GLU A 310 7.52 19.78 -25.83
N ALA A 311 6.43 20.49 -25.49
CA ALA A 311 5.17 19.89 -25.02
C ALA A 311 3.90 20.67 -25.38
#